data_AF-A0A4P2VKI2-F1
#
_entry.id   AF-A0A4P2VKI2-F1
#
_cell.length_a   1.000
_cell.length_b   1.000
_cell.length_c   1.000
_cell.angle_alpha   90.00
_cell.angle_beta   90.00
_cell.angle_gamma   90.00
#
_symmetry.space_group_name_H-M   'P 1'
#
loop_
_entity.id
_entity.type
_entity.pdbx_description
1 polymer ?
#
loop_
_entity_poly.entity_id
_entity_poly.type
_entity_poly.pdbx_seq_one_letter_code
_entity_poly.pdbx_strand_id
1 'polypeptide(L)'
;MKVIEMNFFKKYKFLLFFFLTLVILIVGKSILIEEEKSEIIISSSEVKSNNSKIEVLKNERNINKNIADEATKNEFENFVNSTIPSNINEAQQEVNFLEKKLKDENAVERLNNNSVSTVERQNYQQIYKRLSLLSKYIMEKDYENLSIKVSDYEKELVKNLEDLGVKKRN
;
A
#
# COMPACT_ATOMS: atom_id res chain seq x y z
N MET A 1 -58.21 17.16 6.43
CA MET A 1 -57.14 16.88 5.44
C MET A 1 -55.76 17.43 5.81
N LYS A 2 -55.64 18.60 6.47
CA LYS A 2 -54.34 19.23 6.82
C LYS A 2 -53.42 18.48 7.81
N VAL A 3 -53.97 17.60 8.67
CA VAL A 3 -53.17 16.91 9.71
C VAL A 3 -52.34 15.74 9.14
N ILE A 4 -52.80 15.12 8.05
CA ILE A 4 -52.12 13.98 7.41
C ILE A 4 -50.88 14.47 6.65
N GLU A 5 -50.95 15.65 6.02
CA GLU A 5 -49.83 16.25 5.28
C GLU A 5 -48.67 16.63 6.21
N MET A 6 -48.95 17.17 7.42
CA MET A 6 -47.91 17.59 8.37
C MET A 6 -47.04 16.44 8.89
N ASN A 7 -47.57 15.21 8.94
CA ASN A 7 -46.79 14.03 9.36
C ASN A 7 -45.98 13.42 8.21
N PHE A 8 -46.42 13.59 6.96
CA PHE A 8 -45.66 13.13 5.79
C PHE A 8 -44.33 13.89 5.69
N PHE A 9 -44.37 15.23 5.71
CA PHE A 9 -43.16 16.05 5.60
C PHE A 9 -42.12 15.77 6.69
N LYS A 10 -42.53 15.46 7.93
CA LYS A 10 -41.60 15.11 9.01
C LYS A 10 -40.93 13.76 8.79
N LYS A 11 -41.66 12.75 8.29
CA LYS A 11 -41.15 11.40 8.09
C LYS A 11 -40.13 11.32 6.95
N TYR A 12 -40.32 12.12 5.89
CA TYR A 12 -39.42 12.12 4.74
C TYR A 12 -38.31 13.17 4.80
N LYS A 13 -38.33 14.08 5.79
CA LYS A 13 -37.25 15.08 5.99
C LYS A 13 -35.89 14.42 6.19
N PHE A 14 -35.83 13.33 6.94
CA PHE A 14 -34.61 12.55 7.12
C PHE A 14 -34.14 11.90 5.81
N LEU A 15 -35.08 11.31 5.05
CA LEU A 15 -34.78 10.68 3.77
C LEU A 15 -34.25 11.69 2.74
N LEU A 16 -34.85 12.88 2.71
CA LEU A 16 -34.46 13.96 1.79
C LEU A 16 -33.10 14.55 2.16
N PHE A 17 -32.81 14.70 3.46
CA PHE A 17 -31.48 15.12 3.92
C PHE A 17 -30.40 14.08 3.56
N PHE A 18 -30.70 12.79 3.75
CA PHE A 18 -29.80 11.70 3.37
C PHE A 18 -29.47 11.71 1.87
N PHE A 19 -30.49 11.85 1.01
CA PHE A 19 -30.29 11.96 -0.44
C PHE A 19 -29.46 13.20 -0.82
N LEU A 20 -29.71 14.35 -0.18
CA LEU A 20 -28.94 15.58 -0.42
C LEU A 20 -27.46 15.40 -0.07
N THR A 21 -27.15 14.77 1.07
CA THR A 21 -25.77 14.49 1.47
C THR A 21 -25.06 13.51 0.53
N LEU A 22 -25.79 12.53 -0.01
CA LEU A 22 -25.24 11.56 -0.96
C LEU A 22 -24.85 12.23 -2.28
N VAL A 23 -25.67 13.15 -2.78
CA VAL A 23 -25.38 13.91 -4.01
C VAL A 23 -24.15 14.80 -3.84
N ILE A 24 -24.00 15.48 -2.70
CA ILE A 24 -22.83 16.34 -2.41
C ILE A 24 -21.54 15.50 -2.38
N LEU A 25 -21.57 14.29 -1.80
CA LEU A 25 -20.40 13.41 -1.78
C LEU A 25 -19.97 12.93 -3.17
N ILE A 26 -20.94 12.65 -4.05
CA ILE A 26 -20.67 12.20 -5.42
C ILE A 26 -20.08 13.36 -6.24
N VAL A 27 -20.71 14.54 -6.21
CA VAL A 27 -20.24 15.72 -6.95
C VAL A 27 -18.91 16.23 -6.38
N GLY A 28 -18.75 16.24 -5.06
CA GLY A 28 -17.51 16.66 -4.40
C GLY A 28 -16.31 15.77 -4.73
N LYS A 29 -16.51 14.47 -4.97
CA LYS A 29 -15.44 13.59 -5.45
C LYS A 29 -15.04 13.86 -6.89
N SER A 30 -15.94 14.35 -7.73
CA SER A 30 -15.65 14.65 -9.14
C SER A 30 -14.87 15.96 -9.34
N ILE A 31 -14.93 16.90 -8.40
CA ILE A 31 -14.27 18.22 -8.52
C ILE A 31 -12.82 18.20 -8.00
N LEU A 32 -12.37 17.12 -7.36
CA LEU A 32 -11.00 17.02 -6.80
C LEU A 32 -9.97 16.35 -7.73
N ILE A 33 -10.29 16.19 -9.02
CA ILE A 33 -9.38 15.66 -10.04
C ILE A 33 -9.30 16.68 -11.18
N GLU A 34 -8.71 17.84 -10.91
CA GLU A 34 -8.20 18.70 -11.97
C GLU A 34 -7.06 19.56 -11.42
N GLU A 35 -6.01 19.71 -12.24
CA GLU A 35 -4.79 20.52 -12.07
C GLU A 35 -3.62 19.90 -11.29
N GLU A 36 -2.75 19.20 -12.04
CA GLU A 36 -1.35 19.60 -12.19
C GLU A 36 -0.77 19.02 -13.49
N LYS A 37 -0.92 19.75 -14.60
CA LYS A 37 -0.07 19.61 -15.79
C LYS A 37 0.88 20.80 -15.80
N SER A 38 2.06 20.66 -15.18
CA SER A 38 3.16 21.59 -15.39
C SER A 38 4.19 20.94 -16.32
N GLU A 39 4.40 21.58 -17.47
CA GLU A 39 5.38 21.27 -18.49
C GLU A 39 6.79 21.13 -17.91
N ILE A 40 7.46 20.01 -18.22
CA ILE A 40 8.88 19.82 -17.94
C ILE A 40 9.66 20.44 -19.10
N ILE A 41 10.26 21.61 -18.87
CA ILE A 41 11.29 22.18 -19.75
C ILE A 41 12.59 21.38 -19.51
N ILE A 42 12.90 20.47 -20.44
CA ILE A 42 14.15 19.73 -20.47
C ILE A 42 15.25 20.67 -20.99
N SER A 43 16.03 21.24 -20.08
CA SER A 43 17.33 21.84 -20.43
C SER A 43 18.35 20.72 -20.58
N SER A 44 18.61 20.31 -21.83
CA SER A 44 19.68 19.39 -22.19
C SER A 44 21.04 20.08 -22.03
N SER A 45 21.74 19.81 -20.93
CA SER A 45 23.17 20.10 -20.81
C SER A 45 23.97 18.91 -21.33
N GLU A 46 24.69 19.15 -22.43
CA GLU A 46 25.71 18.29 -23.03
C GLU A 46 26.73 17.79 -21.98
N VAL A 47 26.93 16.47 -21.93
CA VAL A 47 28.12 15.87 -21.31
C VAL A 47 28.95 15.21 -22.42
N LYS A 48 30.07 15.86 -22.75
CA LYS A 48 31.15 15.30 -23.56
C LYS A 48 31.65 14.00 -22.93
N SER A 49 31.47 12.87 -23.60
CA SER A 49 32.17 11.63 -23.28
C SER A 49 33.16 11.32 -24.40
N ASN A 50 34.44 11.37 -24.05
CA ASN A 50 35.57 11.13 -24.93
C ASN A 50 35.71 9.65 -25.29
N ASN A 51 36.14 9.43 -26.53
CA ASN A 51 36.57 8.18 -27.14
C ASN A 51 37.35 7.24 -26.19
N SER A 52 36.95 5.97 -26.19
CA SER A 52 37.92 4.87 -26.28
C SER A 52 37.36 3.75 -27.17
N LYS A 53 37.94 3.67 -28.35
CA LYS A 53 37.86 2.53 -29.26
C LYS A 53 38.79 1.47 -28.68
N ILE A 54 38.25 0.43 -28.04
CA ILE A 54 39.02 -0.77 -27.67
C ILE A 54 38.32 -1.97 -28.30
N GLU A 55 39.04 -2.55 -29.26
CA GLU A 55 38.81 -3.84 -29.88
C GLU A 55 38.52 -4.93 -28.86
N VAL A 56 37.36 -5.59 -28.92
CA VAL A 56 37.24 -7.05 -28.70
C VAL A 56 36.04 -7.57 -29.49
N LEU A 57 36.12 -7.49 -30.83
CA LEU A 57 35.34 -8.35 -31.72
C LEU A 57 36.07 -9.70 -31.77
N LYS A 58 35.78 -10.60 -30.82
CA LYS A 58 35.98 -12.07 -30.83
C LYS A 58 35.91 -12.65 -29.42
N ASN A 59 34.71 -12.74 -28.84
CA ASN A 59 34.38 -13.82 -27.90
C ASN A 59 32.88 -14.16 -27.81
N GLU A 60 32.11 -13.85 -28.86
CA GLU A 60 30.65 -13.97 -28.92
C GLU A 60 30.09 -15.41 -28.97
N ARG A 61 30.87 -16.45 -28.60
CA ARG A 61 30.34 -17.83 -28.58
C ARG A 61 30.61 -18.67 -27.33
N ASN A 62 31.17 -18.12 -26.26
CA ASN A 62 31.28 -18.85 -24.98
C ASN A 62 30.78 -18.07 -23.74
N ILE A 63 30.15 -16.91 -23.92
CA ILE A 63 29.57 -16.13 -22.82
C ILE A 63 28.08 -16.48 -22.60
N ASN A 64 27.46 -17.21 -23.53
CA ASN A 64 26.02 -17.49 -23.52
C ASN A 64 25.58 -18.70 -22.66
N LYS A 65 26.48 -19.25 -21.84
CA LYS A 65 26.13 -20.26 -20.83
C LYS A 65 26.44 -19.84 -19.39
N ASN A 66 27.38 -18.92 -19.15
CA ASN A 66 27.73 -18.52 -17.79
C ASN A 66 26.90 -17.35 -17.25
N ILE A 67 26.31 -16.51 -18.11
CA ILE A 67 25.40 -15.43 -17.65
C ILE A 67 24.00 -15.98 -17.32
N ALA A 68 23.59 -17.09 -17.94
CA ALA A 68 22.33 -17.76 -17.60
C ALA A 68 22.40 -18.44 -16.23
N ASP A 69 23.57 -18.96 -15.85
CA ASP A 69 23.77 -19.66 -14.57
C ASP A 69 24.13 -18.70 -13.41
N GLU A 70 24.71 -17.53 -13.68
CA GLU A 70 24.90 -16.48 -12.65
C GLU A 70 23.63 -15.65 -12.39
N ALA A 71 22.69 -15.56 -13.35
CA ALA A 71 21.36 -14.98 -13.09
C ALA A 71 20.46 -15.87 -12.20
N THR A 72 20.84 -17.14 -12.00
CA THR A 72 20.19 -18.07 -11.06
C THR A 72 20.77 -18.05 -9.64
N LYS A 73 21.80 -17.23 -9.36
CA LYS A 73 22.22 -16.98 -7.98
C LYS A 73 21.37 -15.85 -7.37
N ASN A 74 20.23 -16.24 -6.81
CA ASN A 74 19.62 -15.84 -5.52
C ASN A 74 19.92 -14.49 -4.83
N GLU A 75 20.46 -13.45 -5.48
CA GLU A 75 20.47 -12.09 -4.91
C GLU A 75 19.06 -11.50 -4.88
N PHE A 76 18.20 -11.92 -5.81
CA PHE A 76 16.84 -11.42 -5.94
C PHE A 76 15.85 -12.06 -4.94
N GLU A 77 16.02 -13.33 -4.54
CA GLU A 77 15.19 -13.92 -3.46
C GLU A 77 15.38 -13.23 -2.10
N ASN A 78 16.53 -12.56 -1.90
CA ASN A 78 16.91 -11.96 -0.62
C ASN A 78 16.16 -10.66 -0.27
N PHE A 79 15.57 -9.94 -1.22
CA PHE A 79 14.87 -8.69 -0.89
C PHE A 79 13.49 -8.93 -0.26
N VAL A 80 12.74 -9.92 -0.75
CA VAL A 80 11.41 -10.27 -0.20
C VAL A 80 11.54 -10.85 1.20
N ASN A 81 12.56 -11.69 1.40
CA ASN A 81 12.94 -12.28 2.69
C ASN A 81 13.93 -11.42 3.47
N SER A 82 14.09 -10.14 3.10
CA SER A 82 14.86 -9.22 3.93
C SER A 82 14.32 -9.23 5.36
N THR A 83 15.19 -8.91 6.31
CA THR A 83 14.94 -8.99 7.74
C THR A 83 13.51 -8.56 8.11
N ILE A 84 12.83 -9.39 8.90
CA ILE A 84 11.51 -9.07 9.43
C ILE A 84 11.63 -7.77 10.25
N PRO A 85 10.72 -6.80 10.11
CA PRO A 85 10.75 -5.57 10.89
C PRO A 85 10.77 -5.85 12.40
N SER A 86 11.49 -5.02 13.15
CA SER A 86 11.61 -5.19 14.60
C SER A 86 10.34 -4.74 15.33
N ASN A 87 9.56 -3.83 14.72
CA ASN A 87 8.33 -3.28 15.28
C ASN A 87 7.33 -2.86 14.18
N ILE A 88 6.07 -2.60 14.60
CA ILE A 88 4.98 -2.17 13.70
C ILE A 88 5.31 -0.86 12.99
N ASN A 89 5.95 0.10 13.66
CA ASN A 89 6.22 1.42 13.07
C ASN A 89 7.21 1.32 11.90
N GLU A 90 8.26 0.51 12.04
CA GLU A 90 9.18 0.17 10.95
C GLU A 90 8.46 -0.49 9.78
N ALA A 91 7.61 -1.48 10.07
CA ALA A 91 6.81 -2.15 9.04
C ALA A 91 5.91 -1.16 8.29
N GLN A 92 5.25 -0.24 9.00
CA GLN A 92 4.36 0.76 8.41
C GLN A 92 5.14 1.79 7.57
N GLN A 93 6.32 2.21 8.03
CA GLN A 93 7.20 3.10 7.25
C GLN A 93 7.65 2.44 5.96
N GLU A 94 8.04 1.16 6.01
CA GLU A 94 8.43 0.40 4.82
C GLU A 94 7.25 0.25 3.85
N VAL A 95 6.06 -0.09 4.33
CA VAL A 95 4.83 -0.14 3.50
C VAL A 95 4.61 1.20 2.79
N ASN A 96 4.60 2.30 3.54
CA ASN A 96 4.36 3.63 2.97
C ASN A 96 5.40 4.00 1.90
N PHE A 97 6.67 3.65 2.13
CA PHE A 97 7.75 3.87 1.18
C PHE A 97 7.54 3.07 -0.11
N LEU A 98 7.23 1.78 0.01
CA LEU A 98 7.03 0.89 -1.13
C LEU A 98 5.78 1.26 -1.95
N GLU A 99 4.68 1.61 -1.29
CA GLU A 99 3.46 2.09 -1.95
C GLU A 99 3.71 3.39 -2.70
N LYS A 100 4.41 4.35 -2.06
CA LYS A 100 4.79 5.59 -2.72
C LYS A 100 5.67 5.33 -3.94
N LYS A 101 6.65 4.43 -3.84
CA LYS A 101 7.51 4.06 -4.97
C LYS A 101 6.70 3.49 -6.14
N LEU A 102 5.78 2.56 -5.87
CA LEU A 102 4.92 2.00 -6.92
C LEU A 102 4.05 3.06 -7.60
N LYS A 103 3.59 4.04 -6.82
CA LYS A 103 2.80 5.17 -7.32
C LYS A 103 3.65 6.12 -8.17
N ASP A 104 4.80 6.55 -7.66
CA ASP A 104 5.70 7.49 -8.33
C ASP A 104 6.21 6.90 -9.66
N GLU A 105 6.42 5.59 -9.73
CA GLU A 105 6.84 4.89 -10.95
C GLU A 105 5.67 4.50 -11.88
N ASN A 106 4.41 4.81 -11.55
CA ASN A 106 3.22 4.35 -12.27
C ASN A 106 3.25 2.84 -12.58
N ALA A 107 3.68 2.04 -11.60
CA ALA A 107 4.02 0.63 -11.81
C ALA A 107 2.88 -0.18 -12.42
N VAL A 108 1.63 0.09 -12.02
CA VAL A 108 0.42 -0.60 -12.54
C VAL A 108 0.25 -0.36 -14.04
N GLU A 109 0.29 0.90 -14.48
CA GLU A 109 0.10 1.25 -15.88
C GLU A 109 1.25 0.71 -16.74
N ARG A 110 2.49 0.84 -16.25
CA ARG A 110 3.68 0.31 -16.93
C ARG A 110 3.65 -1.21 -17.08
N LEU A 111 3.18 -1.93 -16.06
CA LEU A 111 3.01 -3.38 -16.11
C LEU A 111 1.92 -3.82 -17.10
N ASN A 112 0.80 -3.09 -17.14
CA ASN A 112 -0.33 -3.37 -18.03
C ASN A 112 -0.01 -3.09 -19.49
N ASN A 113 0.73 -2.01 -19.77
CA ASN A 113 1.13 -1.62 -21.12
C ASN A 113 2.31 -2.45 -21.65
N ASN A 114 2.81 -3.43 -20.88
CA ASN A 114 3.99 -4.25 -21.19
C ASN A 114 5.22 -3.42 -21.59
N SER A 115 5.31 -2.18 -21.09
CA SER A 115 6.38 -1.23 -21.40
C SER A 115 7.56 -1.34 -20.43
N VAL A 116 7.68 -2.49 -19.74
CA VAL A 116 8.69 -2.76 -18.71
C VAL A 116 9.52 -3.97 -19.10
N SER A 117 10.82 -3.89 -18.81
CA SER A 117 11.73 -5.01 -18.97
C SER A 117 11.38 -6.16 -18.02
N THR A 118 11.90 -7.36 -18.30
CA THR A 118 11.74 -8.53 -17.42
C THR A 118 12.26 -8.26 -16.01
N VAL A 119 13.38 -7.53 -15.90
CA VAL A 119 14.01 -7.16 -14.62
C VAL A 119 13.12 -6.22 -13.82
N GLU A 120 12.57 -5.18 -14.44
CA GLU A 120 11.64 -4.26 -13.78
C GLU A 120 10.36 -4.97 -13.33
N ARG A 121 9.84 -5.87 -14.17
CA ARG A 121 8.67 -6.69 -13.82
C ARG A 121 8.94 -7.55 -12.58
N GLN A 122 10.11 -8.18 -12.51
CA GLN A 122 10.53 -8.97 -11.35
C GLN A 122 10.65 -8.08 -10.10
N ASN A 123 11.22 -6.89 -10.23
CA ASN A 123 11.32 -5.93 -9.13
C ASN A 123 9.93 -5.55 -8.57
N TYR A 124 8.98 -5.18 -9.44
CA TYR A 124 7.61 -4.89 -9.00
C TYR A 124 6.94 -6.08 -8.31
N GLN A 125 7.10 -7.29 -8.87
CA GLN A 125 6.59 -8.50 -8.23
C GLN A 125 7.15 -8.71 -6.83
N GLN A 126 8.44 -8.41 -6.60
CA GLN A 126 9.04 -8.49 -5.27
C GLN A 126 8.52 -7.44 -4.32
N ILE A 127 8.34 -6.21 -4.78
CA ILE A 127 7.72 -5.15 -3.96
C ILE A 127 6.31 -5.58 -3.52
N TYR A 128 5.49 -6.12 -4.43
CA TYR A 128 4.16 -6.63 -4.07
C TYR A 128 4.21 -7.81 -3.08
N LYS A 129 5.15 -8.75 -3.26
CA LYS A 129 5.36 -9.84 -2.30
C LYS A 129 5.75 -9.31 -0.93
N ARG A 130 6.66 -8.34 -0.87
CA ARG A 130 7.12 -7.72 0.38
C ARG A 130 5.98 -6.99 1.08
N LEU A 131 5.19 -6.19 0.35
CA LEU A 131 3.99 -5.54 0.88
C LEU A 131 3.02 -6.53 1.51
N SER A 132 2.78 -7.69 0.87
CA SER A 132 1.92 -8.74 1.43
C SER A 132 2.47 -9.30 2.74
N LEU A 133 3.78 -9.51 2.85
CA LEU A 133 4.42 -9.99 4.09
C LEU A 133 4.34 -8.96 5.21
N LEU A 134 4.60 -7.69 4.90
CA LEU A 134 4.51 -6.59 5.87
C LEU A 134 3.07 -6.42 6.37
N SER A 135 2.09 -6.46 5.47
CA SER A 135 0.68 -6.38 5.84
C SER A 135 0.27 -7.51 6.78
N LYS A 136 0.71 -8.75 6.50
CA LYS A 136 0.50 -9.88 7.40
C LYS A 136 1.13 -9.65 8.78
N TYR A 137 2.38 -9.20 8.83
CA TYR A 137 3.08 -8.92 10.09
C TYR A 137 2.37 -7.85 10.93
N ILE A 138 1.97 -6.73 10.30
CA ILE A 138 1.25 -5.63 10.97
C ILE A 138 -0.06 -6.16 11.54
N MET A 139 -0.83 -6.90 10.74
CA MET A 139 -2.10 -7.49 11.16
C MET A 139 -1.90 -8.43 12.37
N GLU A 140 -0.94 -9.34 12.32
CA GLU A 140 -0.65 -10.27 13.42
C GLU A 140 -0.31 -9.52 14.73
N LYS A 141 0.48 -8.45 14.63
CA LYS A 141 0.85 -7.63 15.78
C LYS A 141 -0.29 -6.79 16.33
N ASP A 142 -1.15 -6.25 15.47
CA ASP A 142 -2.35 -5.53 15.88
C ASP A 142 -3.34 -6.46 16.61
N TYR A 143 -3.49 -7.70 16.14
CA TYR A 143 -4.29 -8.73 16.83
C TYR A 143 -3.69 -9.10 18.18
N GLU A 144 -2.37 -9.27 18.28
CA GLU A 144 -1.67 -9.53 19.55
C GLU A 144 -1.94 -8.39 20.56
N ASN A 145 -1.78 -7.14 20.12
CA ASN A 145 -2.06 -5.96 20.94
C ASN A 145 -3.53 -5.86 21.36
N LEU A 146 -4.46 -6.19 20.47
CA LEU A 146 -5.89 -6.17 20.76
C LEU A 146 -6.26 -7.24 21.79
N SER A 147 -5.71 -8.45 21.65
CA SER A 147 -5.91 -9.56 22.60
C SER A 147 -5.49 -9.17 24.01
N ILE A 148 -4.34 -8.50 24.15
CA ILE A 148 -3.87 -8.00 25.45
C ILE A 148 -4.85 -6.98 26.03
N LYS A 149 -5.27 -5.98 25.24
CA LYS A 149 -6.24 -4.97 25.70
C LYS A 149 -7.57 -5.57 26.14
N VAL A 150 -8.08 -6.54 25.39
CA VAL A 150 -9.33 -7.25 25.75
C VAL A 150 -9.15 -7.96 27.10
N SER A 151 -8.04 -8.66 27.31
CA SER A 151 -7.75 -9.30 28.59
C SER A 151 -7.68 -8.31 29.76
N ASP A 152 -7.10 -7.13 29.53
CA ASP A 152 -7.01 -6.10 30.56
C ASP A 152 -8.38 -5.50 30.88
N TYR A 153 -9.22 -5.25 29.87
CA TYR A 153 -10.62 -4.84 30.08
C TYR A 153 -11.44 -5.90 30.81
N GLU A 154 -11.25 -7.19 30.51
CA GLU A 154 -11.93 -8.28 31.22
C GLU A 154 -11.52 -8.32 32.69
N LYS A 155 -10.22 -8.16 33.00
CA LYS A 155 -9.74 -8.09 34.39
C LYS A 155 -10.30 -6.87 35.12
N GLU A 156 -10.32 -5.71 34.47
CA GLU A 156 -10.88 -4.49 35.05
C GLU A 156 -12.39 -4.65 35.32
N LEU A 157 -13.12 -5.24 34.38
CA LEU A 157 -14.54 -5.54 34.55
C LEU A 157 -14.79 -6.49 35.74
N VAL A 158 -14.01 -7.57 35.85
CA VAL A 158 -14.12 -8.52 36.97
C VAL A 158 -13.86 -7.82 38.29
N LYS A 159 -12.80 -7.00 38.38
CA LYS A 159 -12.49 -6.22 39.57
C LYS A 159 -13.63 -5.26 39.94
N ASN A 160 -14.18 -4.54 38.96
CA ASN A 160 -15.29 -3.61 39.18
C ASN A 160 -16.56 -4.35 39.65
N LEU A 161 -16.83 -5.56 39.15
CA LEU A 161 -17.95 -6.39 39.62
C LEU A 161 -17.73 -6.89 41.05
N GLU A 162 -16.51 -7.29 41.41
CA GLU A 162 -16.14 -7.66 42.77
C GLU A 162 -16.30 -6.49 43.76
N ASP A 163 -15.86 -5.29 43.38
CA ASP A 163 -16.00 -4.06 44.17
C ASP A 163 -17.49 -3.67 44.38
N LEU A 164 -18.36 -4.01 43.42
CA LEU A 164 -19.81 -3.82 43.52
C LEU A 164 -20.53 -4.97 44.26
N GLY A 165 -19.78 -5.93 44.81
CA GLY A 165 -20.32 -7.07 45.56
C GLY A 165 -20.96 -8.16 44.70
N VAL A 166 -20.79 -8.10 43.38
CA VAL A 166 -21.27 -9.12 42.44
C VAL A 166 -20.24 -10.26 42.39
N LYS A 167 -20.42 -11.26 43.25
CA LYS A 167 -19.59 -12.46 43.22
C LYS A 167 -19.88 -13.30 41.99
N LYS A 168 -18.81 -13.69 41.28
CA LYS A 168 -18.87 -14.67 40.19
C LYS A 168 -19.49 -15.97 40.75
N ARG A 169 -20.66 -16.36 40.23
CA ARG A 169 -21.22 -17.69 40.53
C ARG A 169 -20.35 -18.70 39.80
N ASN A 170 -19.72 -19.59 40.55
CA ASN A 170 -18.95 -20.72 40.05
C ASN A 170 -19.79 -21.61 39.13
#